data_AF-A0A9P7EUS9-F1
#
_entry.id   AF-A0A9P7EUS9-F1
#
_cell.length_a   1.000
_cell.length_b   1.000
_cell.length_c   1.000
_cell.angle_alpha   90.00
_cell.angle_beta   90.00
_cell.angle_gamma   90.00
#
_symmetry.space_group_name_H-M   'P 1'
#
loop_
_entity.id
_entity.type
_entity.pdbx_description
1 polymer ?
#
loop_
_entity_poly.entity_id
_entity_poly.type
_entity_poly.pdbx_seq_one_letter_code
_entity_poly.pdbx_strand_id
1 'polypeptide(L)'
;MSIWRLMSWKMTSNSGLTSESQLTCLVREVLKAKDFSLDDVPDDFNAHTEMTRFDASEATLDANGIFQRDSWRESVAEILVPTRERNTDGNGQLFTVPGFHHRPLVDVIRAAFSEASSRWFHLTPFK
;
A
#
# COMPACT_ATOMS: atom_id res chain seq x y z
N MET A 1 -12.17 34.00 4.18
CA MET A 1 -11.99 33.58 2.78
C MET A 1 -11.56 32.13 2.63
N SER A 2 -10.59 31.62 3.42
CA SER A 2 -10.10 30.24 3.31
C SER A 2 -11.17 29.16 3.60
N ILE A 3 -11.98 29.35 4.66
CA ILE A 3 -13.11 28.43 4.97
C ILE A 3 -14.09 28.38 3.80
N TRP A 4 -14.47 29.54 3.26
CA TRP A 4 -15.37 29.61 2.10
C TRP A 4 -14.78 28.91 0.89
N ARG A 5 -13.50 29.12 0.56
CA ARG A 5 -12.81 28.42 -0.54
C ARG A 5 -12.83 26.90 -0.39
N LEU A 6 -12.58 26.38 0.82
CA LEU A 6 -12.62 24.94 1.11
C LEU A 6 -14.03 24.37 0.95
N MET A 7 -15.04 25.06 1.49
CA MET A 7 -16.44 24.63 1.40
C MET A 7 -16.96 24.72 -0.04
N SER A 8 -16.63 25.79 -0.76
CA SER A 8 -16.96 25.95 -2.17
C SER A 8 -16.30 24.87 -3.03
N TRP A 9 -15.00 24.59 -2.84
CA TRP A 9 -14.30 23.51 -3.54
C TRP A 9 -14.96 22.14 -3.32
N LYS A 10 -15.34 21.81 -2.08
CA LYS A 10 -16.09 20.58 -1.79
C LYS A 10 -17.42 20.55 -2.55
N MET A 11 -18.18 21.65 -2.53
CA MET A 11 -19.50 21.73 -3.17
C MET A 11 -19.43 21.68 -4.70
N THR A 12 -18.39 22.22 -5.33
CA THR A 12 -18.18 22.17 -6.78
C THR A 12 -17.44 20.92 -7.24
N SER A 13 -16.93 20.09 -6.32
CA SER A 13 -16.34 18.80 -6.69
C SER A 13 -17.41 17.86 -7.23
N ASN A 14 -17.32 17.55 -8.53
CA ASN A 14 -18.33 16.82 -9.29
C ASN A 14 -18.52 15.34 -8.89
N SER A 15 -17.79 14.86 -7.89
CA SER A 15 -17.69 13.44 -7.59
C SER A 15 -18.50 12.99 -6.37
N GLY A 16 -18.94 13.89 -5.48
CA GLY A 16 -19.59 13.48 -4.22
C GLY A 16 -18.71 12.57 -3.33
N LEU A 17 -17.46 12.33 -3.73
CA LEU A 17 -16.53 11.40 -3.08
C LEU A 17 -15.90 12.03 -1.83
N THR A 18 -15.94 13.36 -1.71
CA THR A 18 -15.34 14.07 -0.59
C THR A 18 -16.35 14.27 0.54
N SER A 19 -16.27 13.44 1.56
CA SER A 19 -17.12 13.56 2.76
C SER A 19 -16.71 14.76 3.64
N GLU A 20 -17.60 15.16 4.54
CA GLU A 20 -17.28 16.18 5.57
C GLU A 20 -16.17 15.71 6.51
N SER A 21 -16.15 14.41 6.81
CA SER A 21 -15.10 13.81 7.63
C SER A 21 -13.73 13.85 6.92
N GLN A 22 -13.69 13.62 5.61
CA GLN A 22 -12.46 13.74 4.82
C GLN A 22 -11.97 15.17 4.74
N LEU A 23 -12.85 16.15 4.51
CA LEU A 23 -12.46 17.57 4.51
C LEU A 23 -11.94 18.02 5.88
N THR A 24 -12.57 17.55 6.96
CA THR A 24 -12.12 17.81 8.33
C THR A 24 -10.74 17.18 8.59
N CYS A 25 -10.53 15.95 8.11
CA CYS A 25 -9.25 15.26 8.18
C CYS A 25 -8.15 16.03 7.43
N LEU A 26 -8.40 16.46 6.19
CA LEU A 26 -7.46 17.26 5.40
C LEU A 26 -7.02 18.53 6.14
N VAL A 27 -7.96 19.26 6.73
CA VAL A 27 -7.64 20.50 7.46
C VAL A 27 -6.82 20.21 8.73
N ARG A 28 -7.15 19.15 9.47
CA ARG A 28 -6.52 18.86 10.75
C ARG A 28 -5.15 18.19 10.60
N GLU A 29 -5.07 17.19 9.76
CA GLU A 29 -3.90 16.30 9.63
C GLU A 29 -2.89 16.82 8.60
N VAL A 30 -3.31 17.62 7.60
CA VAL A 30 -2.42 18.13 6.55
C VAL A 30 -2.21 19.63 6.71
N LEU A 31 -3.25 20.44 6.54
CA LEU A 31 -3.10 21.90 6.51
C LEU A 31 -2.67 22.53 7.84
N LYS A 32 -2.85 21.83 8.96
CA LYS A 32 -2.44 22.25 10.30
C LYS A 32 -1.24 21.47 10.84
N ALA A 33 -0.66 20.56 10.06
CA ALA A 33 0.55 19.86 10.45
C ALA A 33 1.69 20.88 10.61
N LYS A 34 2.59 20.66 11.58
CA LYS A 34 3.65 21.64 11.91
C LYS A 34 4.71 21.76 10.82
N ASP A 35 4.83 20.72 10.01
CA ASP A 35 5.75 20.51 8.91
C ASP A 35 5.11 20.80 7.55
N PHE A 36 3.84 21.22 7.51
CA PHE A 36 3.19 21.62 6.27
C PHE A 36 3.52 23.07 5.91
N SER A 37 4.15 23.28 4.75
CA SER A 37 4.28 24.59 4.12
C SER A 37 3.60 24.59 2.76
N LEU A 38 2.90 25.68 2.44
CA LEU A 38 2.33 25.86 1.11
C LEU A 38 3.43 26.09 0.06
N ASP A 39 4.58 26.60 0.48
CA ASP A 39 5.73 26.85 -0.42
C ASP A 39 6.35 25.56 -0.97
N ASP A 40 6.11 24.42 -0.31
CA ASP A 40 6.56 23.10 -0.76
C ASP A 40 5.66 22.54 -1.88
N VAL A 41 4.49 23.16 -2.12
CA VAL A 41 3.54 22.77 -3.17
C VAL A 41 3.71 23.69 -4.37
N PRO A 42 4.23 23.20 -5.50
CA PRO A 42 4.47 24.05 -6.66
C PRO A 42 3.14 24.49 -7.31
N ASP A 43 3.16 25.65 -7.96
CA ASP A 43 1.96 26.24 -8.59
C ASP A 43 1.34 25.33 -9.68
N ASP A 44 2.16 24.48 -10.31
CA ASP A 44 1.75 23.50 -11.32
C ASP A 44 1.43 22.11 -10.72
N PHE A 45 1.18 22.04 -9.41
CA PHE A 45 0.85 20.80 -8.71
C PHE A 45 -0.20 19.97 -9.46
N ASN A 46 0.18 18.72 -9.75
CA ASN A 46 -0.68 17.73 -10.38
C ASN A 46 -0.67 16.44 -9.57
N ALA A 47 -1.83 16.06 -9.02
CA ALA A 47 -1.95 14.88 -8.17
C ALA A 47 -1.53 13.57 -8.86
N HIS A 48 -1.74 13.45 -10.18
CA HIS A 48 -1.34 12.25 -10.92
C HIS A 48 0.18 12.14 -11.06
N THR A 49 0.84 13.26 -11.34
CA THR A 49 2.31 13.34 -11.42
C THR A 49 2.96 13.03 -10.07
N GLU A 50 2.44 13.63 -8.98
CA GLU A 50 2.96 13.37 -7.65
C GLU A 50 2.70 11.93 -7.18
N MET A 51 1.55 11.33 -7.54
CA MET A 51 1.33 9.90 -7.29
C MET A 51 2.35 9.03 -8.02
N THR A 52 2.64 9.34 -9.29
CA THR A 52 3.65 8.62 -10.07
C THR A 52 5.05 8.73 -9.43
N ARG A 53 5.41 9.92 -8.92
CA ARG A 53 6.67 10.14 -8.21
C ARG A 53 6.72 9.38 -6.89
N PHE A 54 5.62 9.37 -6.15
CA PHE A 54 5.48 8.62 -4.89
C PHE A 54 5.69 7.13 -5.13
N ASP A 55 5.00 6.54 -6.11
CA ASP A 55 5.16 5.13 -6.48
C ASP A 55 6.60 4.82 -6.94
N ALA A 56 7.21 5.70 -7.75
CA ALA A 56 8.58 5.54 -8.20
C ALA A 56 9.60 5.61 -7.04
N SER A 57 9.33 6.41 -6.00
CA SER A 57 10.19 6.48 -4.82
C SER A 57 10.22 5.15 -4.05
N GLU A 58 9.10 4.42 -4.00
CA GLU A 58 9.06 3.06 -3.43
C GLU A 58 9.86 2.06 -4.27
N ALA A 59 9.85 2.19 -5.60
CA ALA A 59 10.62 1.32 -6.49
C ALA A 59 12.15 1.52 -6.39
N THR A 60 12.61 2.66 -5.86
CA THR A 60 14.03 2.94 -5.62
C THR A 60 14.55 2.48 -4.27
N LEU A 61 13.67 2.01 -3.37
CA LEU A 61 14.09 1.29 -2.19
C LEU A 61 14.77 0.00 -2.65
N ASP A 62 16.03 -0.20 -2.22
CA ASP A 62 16.82 -1.39 -2.53
C ASP A 62 15.92 -2.64 -2.36
N ALA A 63 15.86 -3.50 -3.37
CA ALA A 63 15.03 -4.71 -3.33
C ALA A 63 15.40 -5.56 -2.09
N ASN A 64 16.67 -5.53 -1.68
CA ASN A 64 17.12 -6.13 -0.43
C ASN A 64 16.51 -5.47 0.82
N GLY A 65 16.32 -4.16 0.79
CA GLY A 65 15.70 -3.38 1.87
C GLY A 65 14.21 -3.67 2.06
N ILE A 66 13.46 -3.91 0.97
CA ILE A 66 12.03 -4.29 1.04
C ILE A 66 11.88 -5.64 1.74
N PHE A 67 12.70 -6.63 1.37
CA PHE A 67 12.67 -7.95 2.01
C PHE A 67 13.25 -7.94 3.44
N GLN A 68 14.24 -7.09 3.73
CA GLN A 68 14.80 -6.96 5.08
C GLN A 68 13.86 -6.29 6.08
N ARG A 69 13.05 -5.30 5.65
CA ARG A 69 12.18 -4.54 6.57
C ARG A 69 11.07 -5.40 7.18
N ASP A 70 10.56 -6.36 6.43
CA ASP A 70 9.34 -7.10 6.78
C ASP A 70 9.58 -8.53 7.26
N SER A 71 10.81 -8.86 7.68
CA SER A 71 11.17 -10.22 8.11
C SER A 71 10.92 -11.29 7.03
N TRP A 72 11.09 -10.93 5.76
CA TRP A 72 11.03 -11.91 4.68
C TRP A 72 12.20 -12.88 4.79
N ARG A 73 11.92 -14.14 4.51
CA ARG A 73 12.87 -15.24 4.55
C ARG A 73 13.10 -15.76 3.16
N GLU A 74 14.36 -15.81 2.75
CA GLU A 74 14.77 -16.47 1.53
C GLU A 74 14.90 -17.98 1.78
N SER A 75 14.37 -18.78 0.87
CA SER A 75 14.43 -20.24 0.91
C SER A 75 14.40 -20.80 -0.51
N VAL A 76 14.64 -22.10 -0.64
CA VAL A 76 14.47 -22.83 -1.89
C VAL A 76 13.12 -23.53 -1.84
N ALA A 77 12.24 -23.26 -2.81
CA ALA A 77 10.96 -23.92 -2.92
C ALA A 77 11.02 -25.03 -3.97
N GLU A 78 10.55 -26.21 -3.61
CA GLU A 78 10.46 -27.35 -4.52
C GLU A 78 9.00 -27.59 -4.88
N ILE A 79 8.70 -27.56 -6.17
CA ILE A 79 7.34 -27.71 -6.68
C ILE A 79 7.31 -28.93 -7.59
N LEU A 80 6.35 -29.83 -7.35
CA LEU A 80 6.09 -30.94 -8.26
C LEU A 80 5.23 -30.44 -9.42
N VAL A 81 5.81 -30.38 -10.62
CA VAL A 81 5.14 -29.92 -11.85
C VAL A 81 4.56 -31.12 -12.58
N PRO A 82 3.23 -31.22 -12.77
CA PRO A 82 2.62 -32.35 -13.48
C PRO A 82 3.03 -32.38 -14.95
N THR A 83 3.74 -33.42 -15.39
CA THR A 83 4.21 -33.58 -16.78
C THR A 83 3.24 -34.34 -17.68
N ARG A 84 2.11 -34.82 -17.13
CA ARG A 84 1.12 -35.72 -17.79
C ARG A 84 1.68 -37.08 -18.23
N GLU A 85 2.95 -37.36 -17.98
CA GLU A 85 3.54 -38.68 -18.20
C GLU A 85 3.02 -39.67 -17.16
N ARG A 86 2.80 -40.93 -17.55
CA ARG A 86 2.43 -41.99 -16.61
C ARG A 86 3.67 -42.44 -15.87
N ASN A 87 3.77 -42.06 -14.59
CA ASN A 87 4.81 -42.56 -13.69
C ASN A 87 4.15 -43.33 -12.51
N THR A 88 4.70 -44.49 -12.17
CA THR A 88 4.22 -45.32 -11.05
C THR A 88 4.45 -44.69 -9.68
N ASP A 89 5.43 -43.79 -9.57
CA ASP A 89 5.82 -43.13 -8.31
C ASP A 89 5.19 -41.73 -8.13
N GLY A 90 4.33 -41.31 -9.05
CA GLY A 90 3.64 -40.03 -9.03
C GLY A 90 3.95 -39.14 -10.24
N ASN A 91 2.92 -38.46 -10.74
CA ASN A 91 3.02 -37.63 -11.94
C ASN A 91 3.53 -36.22 -11.60
N GLY A 92 4.83 -36.06 -11.40
CA GLY A 92 5.42 -34.73 -11.24
C GLY A 92 6.93 -34.73 -11.40
N GLN A 93 7.47 -33.74 -12.12
CA GLN A 93 8.90 -33.44 -12.13
C GLN A 93 9.18 -32.36 -11.08
N LEU A 94 10.21 -32.57 -10.27
CA LEU A 94 10.63 -31.58 -9.28
C LEU A 94 11.20 -30.35 -9.99
N PHE A 95 10.65 -29.18 -9.67
CA PHE A 95 11.12 -27.89 -10.13
C PHE A 95 11.57 -27.06 -8.93
N THR A 96 12.84 -26.71 -8.92
CA THR A 96 13.46 -25.92 -7.85
C THR A 96 13.39 -24.44 -8.20
N VAL A 97 12.78 -23.65 -7.32
CA VAL A 97 12.73 -22.19 -7.41
C VAL A 97 13.78 -21.61 -6.46
N PRO A 98 14.93 -21.15 -6.97
CA PRO A 98 15.91 -20.43 -6.16
C PRO A 98 15.39 -19.03 -5.81
N GLY A 99 15.86 -18.49 -4.68
CA GLY A 99 15.52 -17.12 -4.26
C GLY A 99 14.05 -16.91 -3.86
N PHE A 100 13.37 -17.96 -3.39
CA PHE A 100 11.98 -17.86 -2.99
C PHE A 100 11.86 -17.13 -1.65
N HIS A 101 11.34 -15.91 -1.70
CA HIS A 101 11.07 -15.07 -0.54
C HIS A 101 9.67 -15.36 0.00
N HIS A 102 9.56 -15.67 1.30
CA HIS A 102 8.29 -15.88 1.97
C HIS A 102 8.26 -15.19 3.34
N ARG A 103 7.05 -14.92 3.84
CA ARG A 103 6.81 -14.40 5.17
C ARG A 103 5.75 -15.25 5.86
N PRO A 104 5.94 -15.66 7.14
CA PRO A 104 4.92 -16.40 7.86
C PRO A 104 3.61 -15.60 7.92
N LEU A 105 2.48 -16.24 7.63
CA LEU A 105 1.17 -15.58 7.59
C LEU A 105 0.85 -14.86 8.91
N VAL A 106 1.20 -15.45 10.04
CA VAL A 106 1.00 -14.86 11.37
C VAL A 106 1.80 -13.56 11.53
N ASP A 107 3.01 -13.49 10.96
CA ASP A 107 3.85 -12.29 11.01
C ASP A 107 3.29 -11.18 10.11
N VAL A 108 2.73 -11.54 8.93
CA VAL A 108 2.00 -10.61 8.06
C VAL A 108 0.81 -10.01 8.78
N ILE A 109 -0.03 -10.85 9.40
CA ILE A 109 -1.20 -10.40 10.14
C ILE A 109 -0.77 -9.47 11.29
N ARG A 110 0.23 -9.87 12.08
CA ARG A 110 0.72 -9.05 13.19
C ARG A 110 1.23 -7.69 12.72
N ALA A 111 1.97 -7.64 11.62
CA ALA A 111 2.47 -6.39 11.06
C ALA A 111 1.33 -5.47 10.62
N ALA A 112 0.36 -5.99 9.87
CA ALA A 112 -0.81 -5.22 9.42
C ALA A 112 -1.60 -4.61 10.59
N PHE A 113 -1.74 -5.34 11.71
CA PHE A 113 -2.42 -4.83 12.91
C PHE A 113 -1.55 -3.93 13.80
N SER A 114 -0.24 -3.87 13.56
CA SER A 114 0.68 -2.99 14.31
C SER A 114 0.73 -1.56 13.73
N GLU A 115 0.31 -1.39 12.48
CA GLU A 115 0.27 -0.08 11.82
C GLU A 115 -0.84 0.82 12.37
N ALA A 116 -0.62 2.14 12.32
CA ALA A 116 -1.65 3.11 12.70
C ALA A 116 -2.91 3.05 11.82
N SER A 117 -2.75 2.58 10.57
CA SER A 117 -3.81 2.34 9.59
C SER A 117 -4.83 1.29 10.07
N SER A 118 -4.41 0.34 10.91
CA SER A 118 -5.25 -0.76 11.41
C SER A 118 -6.52 -0.30 12.13
N ARG A 119 -6.52 0.92 12.68
CA ARG A 119 -7.68 1.55 13.33
C ARG A 119 -8.86 1.75 12.38
N TRP A 120 -8.62 1.70 11.09
CA TRP A 120 -9.61 1.92 10.03
C TRP A 120 -10.05 0.62 9.35
N PHE A 121 -9.59 -0.54 9.82
CA PHE A 121 -9.99 -1.82 9.24
C PHE A 121 -11.44 -2.16 9.60
N HIS A 122 -12.22 -2.57 8.60
CA HIS A 122 -13.56 -3.09 8.80
C HIS A 122 -13.48 -4.57 9.17
N LEU A 123 -13.44 -4.86 10.48
CA LEU A 123 -13.41 -6.24 11.00
C LEU A 123 -14.80 -6.87 11.12
N THR A 124 -15.84 -6.07 10.91
CA THR A 124 -17.23 -6.51 10.89
C THR A 124 -17.92 -5.96 9.64
N PRO A 125 -18.90 -6.69 9.05
CA PRO A 125 -19.67 -6.20 7.92
C PRO A 125 -20.39 -4.89 8.24
N PHE A 126 -20.62 -4.08 7.21
CA PHE A 126 -21.50 -2.92 7.30
C PHE A 126 -22.95 -3.38 7.49
N LYS A 127 -23.71 -2.66 8.31
CA LYS A 127 -25.14 -2.86 8.49
C LYS A 127 -25.94 -2.15 7.40
#